data_AF-Q9UZ11-F1
#
_entry.id   AF-Q9UZ11-F1
#
_cell.length_a   1.000
_cell.length_b   1.000
_cell.length_c   1.000
_cell.angle_alpha   90.00
_cell.angle_beta   90.00
_cell.angle_gamma   90.00
#
_symmetry.space_group_name_H-M   'P 1'
#
loop_
_entity.id
_entity.type
_entity.pdbx_description
1 polymer ?
#
loop_
_entity_poly.entity_id
_entity_poly.type
_entity_poly.pdbx_seq_one_letter_code
_entity_poly.pdbx_strand_id
1 'polypeptide(L)'
;MSLCFLFAASTLWEVFRMDMGGMKKVLNELENGRSWVAVTVKTREGPTKVLETFEKYLKDNGWKPQFKANWWSSNAFGVAMFEAEKGKEHRVVLVKWVVTEKEEVMNVESKDDREGRTEFYALVDMISDDLIFDSVLRHMMSRY
;
A
#
# COMPACT_ATOMS: atom_id res chain seq x y z
N MET A 1 11.99 -23.88 29.76
CA MET A 1 10.84 -23.49 28.91
C MET A 1 10.37 -22.12 29.34
N SER A 2 9.99 -21.26 28.39
CA SER A 2 9.55 -19.85 28.53
C SER A 2 10.60 -18.78 28.28
N LEU A 3 10.85 -18.54 26.99
CA LEU A 3 11.42 -17.30 26.45
C LEU A 3 10.97 -17.13 24.98
N CYS A 4 9.65 -17.24 24.72
CA CYS A 4 9.10 -17.01 23.37
C CYS A 4 8.04 -15.89 23.30
N PHE A 5 7.69 -15.24 24.41
CA PHE A 5 6.55 -14.31 24.43
C PHE A 5 6.88 -12.82 24.26
N LEU A 6 8.15 -12.43 24.26
CA LEU A 6 8.53 -11.00 24.30
C LEU A 6 8.84 -10.36 22.93
N PHE A 7 9.04 -11.14 21.87
CA PHE A 7 9.40 -10.60 20.55
C PHE A 7 8.22 -10.27 19.63
N ALA A 8 6.99 -10.69 19.97
CA ALA A 8 5.79 -10.40 19.17
C ALA A 8 5.12 -9.06 19.55
N ALA A 9 5.43 -8.51 20.74
CA ALA A 9 4.71 -7.34 21.27
C ALA A 9 5.19 -6.00 20.66
N SER A 10 6.46 -5.88 20.28
CA SER A 10 7.00 -4.64 19.68
C SER A 10 6.63 -4.49 18.21
N THR A 11 6.46 -5.61 17.49
CA THR A 11 6.08 -5.62 16.07
C THR A 11 4.61 -5.26 15.85
N LEU A 12 3.72 -5.61 16.79
CA LEU A 12 2.31 -5.21 16.75
C LEU A 12 2.14 -3.69 16.86
N TRP A 13 2.95 -3.01 17.67
CA TRP A 13 2.77 -1.58 18.00
C TRP A 13 2.87 -0.60 16.81
N GLU A 14 3.69 -0.88 15.80
CA GLU A 14 3.82 0.00 14.62
C GLU A 14 2.68 -0.17 13.61
N VAL A 15 2.16 -1.39 13.46
CA VAL A 15 0.98 -1.67 12.61
C VAL A 15 -0.30 -1.14 13.29
N PHE A 16 -0.30 -1.02 14.62
CA PHE A 16 -1.42 -0.63 15.46
C PHE A 16 -1.90 0.83 15.32
N ARG A 17 -1.21 1.67 14.54
CA ARG A 17 -1.68 3.05 14.29
C ARG A 17 -2.77 3.15 13.23
N MET A 18 -2.81 2.26 12.25
CA MET A 18 -3.90 2.22 11.27
C MET A 18 -5.13 1.55 11.87
N ASP A 19 -6.32 2.08 11.55
CA ASP A 19 -7.59 1.54 12.03
C ASP A 19 -7.69 0.02 11.83
N MET A 20 -7.77 -0.70 12.95
CA MET A 20 -7.88 -2.17 13.01
C MET A 20 -9.13 -2.68 12.30
N GLY A 21 -10.22 -1.90 12.25
CA GLY A 21 -11.43 -2.25 11.51
C GLY A 21 -11.19 -2.29 10.00
N GLY A 22 -10.58 -1.23 9.48
CA GLY A 22 -10.14 -1.10 8.10
C GLY A 22 -9.19 -2.21 7.65
N MET A 23 -8.15 -2.49 8.44
CA MET A 23 -7.15 -3.52 8.09
C MET A 23 -7.79 -4.92 8.04
N LYS A 24 -8.69 -5.27 8.97
CA LYS A 24 -9.44 -6.53 8.90
C LYS A 24 -10.24 -6.67 7.60
N LYS A 25 -10.81 -5.57 7.10
CA LYS A 25 -11.51 -5.58 5.80
C LYS A 25 -10.55 -5.87 4.64
N VAL A 26 -9.33 -5.32 4.67
CA VAL A 26 -8.28 -5.64 3.68
C VAL A 26 -7.99 -7.14 3.65
N LEU A 27 -7.80 -7.76 4.80
CA LEU A 27 -7.55 -9.21 4.86
C LEU A 27 -8.74 -10.01 4.34
N ASN A 28 -9.96 -9.62 4.69
CA ASN A 28 -11.16 -10.30 4.21
C ASN A 28 -11.26 -10.26 2.67
N GLU A 29 -10.98 -9.11 2.06
CA GLU A 29 -10.99 -8.97 0.60
C GLU A 29 -9.81 -9.72 -0.06
N LEU A 30 -8.66 -9.82 0.61
CA LEU A 30 -7.54 -10.62 0.11
C LEU A 30 -7.86 -12.11 0.06
N GLU A 31 -8.52 -12.63 1.09
CA GLU A 31 -8.83 -14.06 1.22
C GLU A 31 -10.07 -14.44 0.38
N ASN A 32 -11.09 -13.60 0.36
CA ASN A 32 -12.39 -13.95 -0.25
C ASN A 32 -12.73 -13.15 -1.52
N GLY A 33 -11.96 -12.11 -1.82
CA GLY A 33 -12.27 -11.18 -2.89
C GLY A 33 -11.73 -11.57 -4.26
N ARG A 34 -11.62 -10.56 -5.12
CA ARG A 34 -11.18 -10.71 -6.52
C ARG A 34 -9.66 -10.63 -6.64
N SER A 35 -9.12 -10.75 -7.85
CA SER A 35 -7.66 -10.77 -8.08
C SER A 35 -6.96 -9.47 -7.64
N TRP A 36 -7.68 -8.35 -7.61
CA TRP A 36 -7.18 -7.07 -7.16
C TRP A 36 -7.93 -6.57 -5.92
N VAL A 37 -7.20 -6.02 -4.96
CA VAL A 37 -7.74 -5.36 -3.76
C VAL A 37 -7.20 -3.93 -3.70
N ALA A 38 -8.06 -2.96 -3.96
CA ALA A 38 -7.74 -1.55 -3.86
C ALA A 38 -8.08 -1.02 -2.47
N VAL A 39 -7.10 -0.47 -1.77
CA VAL A 39 -7.17 0.09 -0.43
C VAL A 39 -6.92 1.58 -0.53
N THR A 40 -7.80 2.39 0.05
CA THR A 40 -7.59 3.85 0.16
C THR A 40 -7.31 4.19 1.60
N VAL A 41 -6.20 4.88 1.88
CA VAL A 41 -5.77 5.18 3.23
C VAL A 41 -5.37 6.65 3.39
N LYS A 42 -5.68 7.19 4.56
CA LYS A 42 -5.06 8.39 5.10
C LYS A 42 -3.97 7.94 6.05
N THR A 43 -2.82 8.56 5.97
CA THR A 43 -1.68 8.23 6.83
C THR A 43 -0.90 9.47 7.19
N ARG A 44 -0.19 9.46 8.32
CA ARG A 44 0.80 10.48 8.70
C ARG A 44 2.18 10.16 8.16
N GLU A 45 2.34 8.96 7.61
CA GLU A 45 3.62 8.39 7.23
C GLU A 45 3.94 8.65 5.75
N GLY A 46 5.23 8.73 5.44
CA GLY A 46 5.72 8.92 4.09
C GLY A 46 5.68 7.64 3.23
N PRO A 47 5.97 7.74 1.92
CA PRO A 47 5.88 6.66 0.94
C PRO A 47 6.56 5.35 1.37
N THR A 48 7.79 5.44 1.89
CA THR A 48 8.57 4.28 2.31
C THR A 48 7.90 3.53 3.46
N LYS A 49 7.41 4.27 4.47
CA LYS A 49 6.84 3.67 5.66
C LYS A 49 5.46 3.08 5.39
N VAL A 50 4.67 3.65 4.47
CA VAL A 50 3.44 3.03 3.96
C VAL A 50 3.75 1.67 3.36
N LEU A 51 4.76 1.61 2.50
CA LEU A 51 5.15 0.37 1.83
C LEU A 51 5.64 -0.70 2.81
N GLU A 52 6.48 -0.33 3.79
CA GLU A 52 6.93 -1.23 4.85
C GLU A 52 5.78 -1.74 5.72
N THR A 53 4.83 -0.86 6.07
CA THR A 53 3.69 -1.20 6.93
C THR A 53 2.79 -2.23 6.25
N PHE A 54 2.45 -2.03 4.97
CA PHE A 54 1.64 -2.99 4.22
C PHE A 54 2.39 -4.28 3.94
N GLU A 55 3.68 -4.22 3.61
CA GLU A 55 4.49 -5.43 3.42
C GLU A 55 4.50 -6.30 4.70
N LYS A 56 4.75 -5.67 5.84
CA LYS A 56 4.72 -6.33 7.14
C LYS A 56 3.35 -6.92 7.44
N TYR A 57 2.29 -6.14 7.22
CA TYR A 57 0.92 -6.59 7.42
C TYR A 57 0.59 -7.83 6.56
N LEU A 58 0.97 -7.84 5.28
CA LEU A 58 0.78 -9.00 4.40
C LEU A 58 1.53 -10.22 4.93
N LYS A 59 2.82 -10.05 5.28
CA LYS A 59 3.66 -11.13 5.81
C LYS A 59 3.11 -11.73 7.11
N ASP A 60 2.69 -10.88 8.04
CA ASP A 60 2.13 -11.29 9.33
C ASP A 60 0.84 -12.11 9.16
N ASN A 61 0.12 -11.95 8.04
CA ASN A 61 -1.10 -12.68 7.70
C ASN A 61 -0.88 -13.83 6.70
N GLY A 62 0.38 -14.22 6.49
CA GLY A 62 0.76 -15.37 5.67
C GLY A 62 0.78 -15.13 4.16
N TRP A 63 0.59 -13.89 3.72
CA TRP A 63 0.80 -13.48 2.33
C TRP A 63 2.28 -13.20 2.10
N LYS A 64 2.81 -13.64 0.96
CA LYS A 64 4.21 -13.46 0.57
C LYS A 64 4.29 -12.45 -0.57
N PRO A 65 4.69 -11.19 -0.31
CA PRO A 65 4.92 -10.22 -1.36
C PRO A 65 6.08 -10.67 -2.27
N GLN A 66 5.79 -10.91 -3.54
CA GLN A 66 6.77 -11.27 -4.57
C GLN A 66 7.31 -10.02 -5.28
N PHE A 67 6.44 -9.03 -5.46
CA PHE A 67 6.76 -7.74 -6.05
C PHE A 67 6.17 -6.62 -5.22
N LYS A 68 6.88 -5.50 -5.14
CA LYS A 68 6.39 -4.26 -4.56
C LYS A 68 6.97 -3.07 -5.29
N ALA A 69 6.13 -2.07 -5.54
CA ALA A 69 6.54 -0.81 -6.13
C ALA A 69 5.69 0.32 -5.56
N ASN A 70 6.21 1.54 -5.61
CA ASN A 70 5.52 2.72 -5.11
C ASN A 70 5.76 3.89 -6.06
N TRP A 71 4.70 4.63 -6.33
CA TRP A 71 4.71 5.87 -7.09
C TRP A 71 4.11 6.95 -6.19
N TRP A 72 4.76 8.11 -6.13
CA TRP A 72 4.27 9.21 -5.31
C TRP A 72 4.57 10.56 -5.94
N SER A 73 3.68 11.50 -5.63
CA SER A 73 3.77 12.89 -6.02
C SER A 73 4.46 13.71 -4.92
N SER A 74 5.04 14.86 -5.29
CA SER A 74 5.55 15.83 -4.32
C SER A 74 4.42 16.47 -3.47
N ASN A 75 3.16 16.35 -3.91
CA ASN A 75 1.95 16.77 -3.20
C ASN A 75 1.46 15.76 -2.15
N ALA A 76 2.34 14.90 -1.65
CA ALA A 76 2.11 14.02 -0.51
C ALA A 76 0.95 13.01 -0.67
N PHE A 77 0.78 12.47 -1.88
CA PHE A 77 -0.07 11.32 -2.16
C PHE A 77 0.64 10.34 -3.09
N GLY A 78 0.17 9.10 -3.14
CA GLY A 78 0.74 8.09 -4.02
C GLY A 78 -0.04 6.79 -4.08
N VAL A 79 0.53 5.84 -4.80
CA VAL A 79 0.03 4.47 -4.93
C VAL A 79 1.17 3.48 -4.76
N ALA A 80 1.01 2.56 -3.82
CA ALA A 80 1.85 1.38 -3.71
C ALA A 80 1.13 0.17 -4.32
N MET A 81 1.86 -0.66 -5.04
CA MET A 81 1.38 -1.92 -5.60
C MET A 81 2.16 -3.07 -4.98
N PHE A 82 1.46 -4.11 -4.56
CA PHE A 82 2.03 -5.37 -4.11
C PHE A 82 1.45 -6.51 -4.93
N GLU A 83 2.30 -7.41 -5.41
CA GLU A 83 1.86 -8.73 -5.86
C GLU A 83 2.21 -9.72 -4.75
N ALA A 84 1.21 -10.41 -4.23
CA ALA A 84 1.36 -11.26 -3.06
C ALA A 84 0.71 -12.62 -3.26
N GLU A 85 1.36 -13.65 -2.72
CA GLU A 85 0.92 -15.04 -2.83
C GLU A 85 0.63 -15.67 -1.47
N LYS A 86 -0.42 -16.48 -1.40
CA LYS A 86 -0.73 -17.33 -0.24
C LYS A 86 -1.16 -18.71 -0.74
N GLY A 87 -0.23 -19.68 -0.68
CA GLY A 87 -0.47 -21.01 -1.23
C GLY A 87 -0.55 -21.01 -2.77
N LYS A 88 -1.75 -21.24 -3.32
CA LYS A 88 -2.02 -21.16 -4.77
C LYS A 88 -2.71 -19.86 -5.18
N GLU A 89 -3.06 -19.01 -4.22
CA GLU A 89 -3.72 -17.75 -4.48
C GLU A 89 -2.70 -16.66 -4.76
N HIS A 90 -3.00 -15.85 -5.77
CA HIS A 90 -2.23 -14.67 -6.15
C HIS A 90 -3.16 -13.46 -6.14
N ARG A 91 -2.75 -12.39 -5.45
CA ARG A 91 -3.51 -11.15 -5.33
C ARG A 91 -2.61 -9.96 -5.62
N VAL A 92 -3.19 -8.95 -6.24
CA VAL A 92 -2.58 -7.63 -6.36
C VAL A 92 -3.24 -6.71 -5.35
N VAL A 93 -2.45 -6.03 -4.52
CA VAL A 93 -2.93 -5.01 -3.58
C VAL A 93 -2.49 -3.65 -4.07
N LEU A 94 -3.45 -2.77 -4.32
CA LEU A 94 -3.22 -1.36 -4.63
C LEU A 94 -3.52 -0.52 -3.41
N VAL A 95 -2.50 0.09 -2.82
CA VAL A 95 -2.65 0.99 -1.67
C VAL A 95 -2.54 2.42 -2.16
N LYS A 96 -3.69 3.07 -2.31
CA LYS A 96 -3.82 4.51 -2.55
C LYS A 96 -3.69 5.22 -1.23
N TRP A 97 -2.70 6.10 -1.09
CA TRP A 97 -2.43 6.78 0.18
C TRP A 97 -2.30 8.28 -0.01
N VAL A 98 -2.68 9.03 1.02
CA VAL A 98 -2.51 10.47 1.12
C VAL A 98 -2.02 10.82 2.53
N VAL A 99 -1.02 11.69 2.60
CA VAL A 99 -0.47 12.17 3.87
C VAL A 99 -1.43 13.18 4.48
N THR A 100 -1.90 12.90 5.69
CA THR A 100 -2.80 13.73 6.47
C THR A 100 -2.48 13.58 7.96
N GLU A 101 -3.14 14.35 8.81
CA GLU A 101 -3.04 14.17 10.27
C GLU A 101 -3.82 12.95 10.80
N LYS A 102 -4.43 12.13 9.95
CA LYS A 102 -5.21 10.94 10.35
C LYS A 102 -4.56 9.65 9.85
N GLU A 103 -4.73 8.59 10.63
CA GLU A 103 -4.38 7.21 10.27
C GLU A 103 -5.67 6.41 10.14
N GLU A 104 -6.11 6.17 8.92
CA GLU A 104 -7.45 5.62 8.66
C GLU A 104 -7.49 4.90 7.31
N VAL A 105 -8.07 3.70 7.28
CA VAL A 105 -8.44 3.05 6.02
C VAL A 105 -9.81 3.55 5.63
N MET A 106 -9.85 4.35 4.56
CA MET A 106 -11.06 5.00 4.07
C MET A 106 -11.94 4.04 3.27
N ASN A 107 -11.32 3.22 2.42
CA ASN A 107 -12.05 2.30 1.55
C ASN A 107 -11.23 1.04 1.24
N VAL A 108 -11.94 -0.06 1.00
CA VAL A 108 -11.39 -1.33 0.52
C VAL A 108 -12.35 -1.90 -0.51
N GLU A 109 -11.84 -2.15 -1.72
CA GLU A 109 -12.62 -2.59 -2.88
C GLU A 109 -11.94 -3.78 -3.55
N SER A 110 -12.68 -4.86 -3.76
CA SER A 110 -12.25 -5.96 -4.64
C SER A 110 -12.59 -5.65 -6.10
N LYS A 111 -11.61 -5.81 -6.99
CA LYS A 111 -11.71 -5.50 -8.42
C LYS A 111 -11.27 -6.69 -9.26
N ASP A 112 -11.85 -6.81 -10.45
CA ASP A 112 -11.32 -7.76 -11.44
C ASP A 112 -10.00 -7.24 -12.03
N ASP A 113 -9.34 -8.07 -12.85
CA ASP A 113 -8.03 -7.74 -13.41
C ASP A 113 -8.07 -6.51 -14.34
N ARG A 114 -9.14 -6.35 -15.12
CA ARG A 114 -9.26 -5.22 -16.05
C ARG A 114 -9.49 -3.92 -15.28
N GLU A 115 -10.40 -3.94 -14.31
CA GLU A 115 -10.70 -2.81 -13.43
C GLU A 115 -9.46 -2.38 -12.63
N GLY A 116 -8.80 -3.35 -11.99
CA GLY A 116 -7.61 -3.10 -11.17
C GLY A 116 -6.45 -2.49 -11.98
N ARG A 117 -6.14 -3.06 -13.15
CA ARG A 117 -5.10 -2.52 -14.05
C ARG A 117 -5.44 -1.12 -14.56
N THR A 118 -6.69 -0.90 -14.95
CA THR A 118 -7.13 0.41 -15.46
C THR A 118 -6.96 1.49 -14.39
N GLU A 119 -7.37 1.18 -13.15
CA GLU A 119 -7.21 2.10 -12.03
C GLU A 119 -5.74 2.34 -11.68
N PHE A 120 -4.92 1.29 -11.66
CA PHE A 120 -3.48 1.41 -11.43
C PHE A 120 -2.80 2.31 -12.45
N TYR A 121 -3.02 2.06 -13.75
CA TYR A 121 -2.41 2.87 -14.80
C TYR A 121 -2.88 4.32 -14.74
N ALA A 122 -4.16 4.59 -14.47
CA ALA A 122 -4.66 5.95 -14.31
C ALA A 122 -4.00 6.69 -13.13
N LEU A 123 -3.74 6.00 -12.01
CA LEU A 123 -3.05 6.59 -10.86
C LEU A 123 -1.58 6.88 -11.16
N VAL A 124 -0.88 5.94 -11.81
CA VAL A 124 0.52 6.12 -12.20
C VAL A 124 0.68 7.26 -13.19
N ASP A 125 -0.24 7.37 -14.16
CA ASP A 125 -0.27 8.45 -15.16
C ASP A 125 -0.43 9.81 -14.47
N MET A 126 -1.41 9.95 -13.58
CA MET A 126 -1.65 11.16 -12.78
C MET A 126 -0.43 11.58 -11.95
N ILE A 127 0.24 10.61 -11.30
CA ILE A 127 1.45 10.88 -10.51
C ILE A 127 2.61 11.27 -11.42
N SER A 128 2.73 10.62 -12.58
CA SER A 128 3.78 10.90 -13.55
C SER A 128 3.63 12.28 -14.17
N ASP A 129 2.41 12.71 -14.47
CA ASP A 129 2.12 14.07 -14.94
C ASP A 129 2.59 15.09 -13.90
N ASP A 130 2.23 14.91 -12.63
CA ASP A 130 2.67 15.80 -11.56
C ASP A 130 4.21 15.88 -11.46
N LEU A 131 4.90 14.74 -11.57
CA LEU A 131 6.37 14.69 -11.60
C LEU A 131 6.97 15.36 -12.84
N ILE A 132 6.33 15.23 -14.01
CA ILE A 132 6.78 15.86 -15.25
C ILE A 132 6.61 17.37 -15.17
N PHE A 133 5.60 17.90 -14.47
CA PHE A 133 5.38 19.34 -14.32
C PHE A 133 6.09 19.95 -13.11
N ASP A 134 6.74 19.14 -12.26
CA ASP A 134 7.53 19.62 -11.14
C ASP A 134 8.76 20.44 -11.62
N SER A 135 8.81 21.71 -11.23
CA SER A 135 9.84 22.65 -11.65
C SER A 135 11.23 22.27 -11.16
N VAL A 136 11.33 21.65 -9.98
CA VAL A 136 12.61 21.20 -9.40
C VAL A 136 13.15 20.03 -10.21
N LEU A 137 12.31 19.04 -10.52
CA LEU A 137 12.70 17.90 -11.35
C LEU A 137 13.08 18.32 -12.77
N ARG A 138 12.35 19.26 -13.40
CA ARG A 138 12.75 19.82 -14.70
C ARG A 138 14.10 20.54 -14.65
N HIS A 139 14.34 21.32 -13.60
CA HIS A 139 15.63 21.99 -13.41
C HIS A 139 16.76 21.00 -13.15
N MET A 140 16.50 19.87 -12.49
CA MET A 140 17.48 18.80 -12.34
C MET A 140 17.72 18.06 -13.67
N MET A 141 16.67 17.66 -14.39
CA MET A 141 16.77 16.96 -15.68
C MET A 141 17.43 17.81 -16.77
N SER A 142 17.24 19.13 -16.77
CA SER A 142 17.91 20.03 -17.74
C SER A 142 19.41 20.24 -17.48
N ARG A 143 19.91 19.82 -16.31
CA ARG A 143 21.34 19.90 -15.95
C ARG A 143 22.12 18.62 -16.27
N TYR A 144 21.42 17.54 -16.60
CA TYR A 144 21.98 16.25 -17.01
C TYR A 144 21.62 15.96 -18.46
#